data_AF-A0A7U9X499-F1
#
_entry.id   AF-A0A7U9X499-F1
#
_cell.length_a   1.000
_cell.length_b   1.000
_cell.length_c   1.000
_cell.angle_alpha   90.00
_cell.angle_beta   90.00
_cell.angle_gamma   90.00
#
_symmetry.space_group_name_H-M   'P 1'
#
loop_
_entity.id
_entity.type
_entity.pdbx_description
1 polymer ?
#
loop_
_entity_poly.entity_id
_entity_poly.type
_entity_poly.pdbx_seq_one_letter_code
_entity_poly.pdbx_strand_id
1 'polypeptide(L)'
;MFFSGLHVGSGQIRCAHGILPVPSPATELLLRDIPSYGGSVWGELCTPTGAALLKYFCQEFDSRPVMRVKKTGYGMGKKDFEQANCIRAMWGETDGSKDSVIELRCNLDDMTPEGIGFAMECLMEAGALDVYTIPVGMKKNRPGVLLM
;
A
#
# COMPACT_ATOMS: atom_id res chain seq x y z
N MET A 1 2.63 9.52 1.08
CA MET A 1 4.09 9.33 1.21
C MET A 1 4.36 7.84 1.28
N PHE A 2 5.24 7.33 0.43
CA PHE A 2 5.56 5.91 0.33
C PHE A 2 6.85 5.61 1.07
N PHE A 3 6.91 4.43 1.70
CA PHE A 3 8.12 3.92 2.32
C PHE A 3 8.43 2.51 1.84
N SER A 4 9.70 2.20 1.62
CA SER A 4 10.12 0.81 1.45
C SER A 4 9.97 0.04 2.75
N GLY A 5 10.01 -1.30 2.66
CA GLY A 5 10.11 -2.15 3.85
C GLY A 5 11.19 -1.66 4.82
N LEU A 6 10.93 -1.82 6.12
CA LEU A 6 11.76 -1.25 7.17
C LEU A 6 12.86 -2.21 7.61
N HIS A 7 14.12 -1.77 7.48
CA HIS A 7 15.25 -2.50 8.05
C HIS A 7 15.34 -2.24 9.55
N VAL A 8 15.03 -3.24 10.39
CA VAL A 8 15.03 -3.07 11.85
C VAL A 8 16.41 -3.25 12.48
N GLY A 9 17.29 -3.99 11.80
CA GLY A 9 18.62 -4.35 12.30
C GLY A 9 18.63 -5.79 12.83
N SER A 10 19.58 -6.11 13.71
CA SER A 10 19.65 -7.41 14.36
C SER A 10 20.39 -7.35 15.71
N GLY A 11 20.34 -8.46 16.45
CA GLY A 11 21.08 -8.63 17.69
C GLY A 11 20.35 -8.05 18.91
N GLN A 12 21.10 -7.39 19.78
CA GLN A 12 20.60 -6.83 21.03
C GLN A 12 21.14 -5.43 21.26
N ILE A 13 20.37 -4.60 21.97
CA ILE A 13 20.77 -3.25 22.38
C ILE A 13 20.68 -3.09 23.89
N ARG A 14 21.56 -2.25 24.45
CA ARG A 14 21.48 -1.81 25.84
C ARG A 14 20.74 -0.49 25.91
N CYS A 15 19.71 -0.42 26.75
CA CYS A 15 18.94 0.79 27.03
C CYS A 15 18.67 0.93 28.53
N ALA A 16 17.90 1.95 28.93
CA ALA A 16 17.53 2.17 30.33
C ALA A 16 16.78 0.99 30.98
N HIS A 17 16.13 0.15 30.17
CA HIS A 17 15.38 -1.03 30.62
C HIS A 17 16.18 -2.34 30.49
N GLY A 18 17.51 -2.23 30.38
CA GLY A 18 18.41 -3.38 30.25
C GLY A 18 18.73 -3.74 28.79
N ILE A 19 19.05 -5.01 28.58
CA ILE A 19 19.39 -5.55 27.26
C ILE A 19 18.10 -6.02 26.60
N LEU A 20 17.77 -5.45 25.44
CA LEU A 20 16.58 -5.78 24.66
C LEU A 20 16.96 -6.38 23.30
N PRO A 21 16.14 -7.28 22.73
CA PRO A 21 16.33 -7.73 21.37
C PRO A 21 16.15 -6.57 20.39
N VAL A 22 16.67 -6.75 19.17
CA VAL A 22 16.37 -5.90 18.02
C VAL A 22 15.46 -6.69 17.08
N PRO A 23 14.28 -6.15 16.71
CA PRO A 23 13.71 -4.88 17.17
C PRO A 23 13.33 -4.90 18.66
N SER A 24 13.38 -3.71 19.30
CA SER A 24 12.97 -3.58 20.69
C SER A 24 11.46 -3.81 20.84
N PRO A 25 10.95 -4.26 22.00
CA PRO A 25 9.53 -4.58 22.17
C PRO A 25 8.57 -3.45 21.80
N ALA A 26 8.96 -2.19 22.06
CA ALA A 26 8.16 -1.03 21.66
C ALA A 26 8.14 -0.84 20.13
N THR A 27 9.29 -1.01 19.46
CA THR A 27 9.37 -0.98 18.00
C THR A 27 8.53 -2.10 17.39
N GLU A 28 8.64 -3.33 17.91
CA GLU A 28 7.89 -4.50 17.42
C GLU A 28 6.37 -4.26 17.50
N LEU A 29 5.88 -3.70 18.60
CA LEU A 29 4.46 -3.36 18.76
C LEU A 29 3.99 -2.30 17.76
N LEU A 30 4.84 -1.30 17.47
CA LEU A 30 4.53 -0.26 16.49
C LEU A 30 4.52 -0.82 15.06
N LEU A 31 5.41 -1.76 14.75
CA LEU A 31 5.54 -2.35 13.42
C LEU A 31 4.56 -3.48 13.11
N ARG A 32 3.60 -3.79 14.01
CA ARG A 32 2.49 -4.70 13.68
C ARG A 32 1.79 -4.26 12.39
N ASP A 33 1.63 -5.22 11.48
CA ASP A 33 1.05 -5.07 10.14
C ASP A 33 1.86 -4.17 9.19
N ILE A 34 3.12 -3.87 9.53
CA ILE A 34 4.03 -3.08 8.69
C ILE A 34 5.14 -3.98 8.15
N PRO A 35 5.38 -4.01 6.83
CA PRO A 35 6.49 -4.75 6.23
C PRO A 35 7.85 -4.32 6.81
N SER A 36 8.52 -5.23 7.50
CA SER A 36 9.83 -5.02 8.08
C SER A 36 10.72 -6.25 7.92
N TYR A 37 12.03 -6.05 7.93
CA TYR A 37 13.03 -7.10 7.76
C TYR A 37 14.26 -6.85 8.63
N GLY A 38 14.89 -7.92 9.10
CA GLY A 38 16.19 -7.87 9.76
C GLY A 38 17.35 -7.88 8.77
N GLY A 39 18.58 -7.83 9.26
CA GLY A 39 19.76 -7.94 8.40
C GLY A 39 21.06 -8.17 9.17
N SER A 40 22.19 -8.02 8.49
CA SER A 40 23.51 -8.26 9.08
C SER A 40 24.00 -7.14 10.01
N VAL A 41 23.34 -5.98 10.01
CA VAL A 41 23.73 -4.84 10.84
C VAL A 41 23.37 -5.11 12.30
N TRP A 42 24.40 -5.32 13.12
CA TRP A 42 24.24 -5.49 14.56
C TRP A 42 23.87 -4.16 15.22
N GLY A 43 22.69 -4.11 15.82
CA GLY A 43 22.14 -2.94 16.50
C GLY A 43 20.79 -2.48 15.93
N GLU A 44 20.14 -1.59 16.67
CA GLU A 44 18.83 -1.05 16.32
C GLU A 44 18.96 0.08 15.29
N LEU A 45 18.49 -0.20 14.06
CA LEU A 45 18.39 0.75 12.96
C LEU A 45 17.04 1.48 12.94
N CYS A 46 15.96 0.79 13.35
CA CYS A 46 14.64 1.39 13.53
C CYS A 46 14.34 1.54 15.02
N THR A 47 14.36 2.78 15.52
CA THR A 47 14.02 3.09 16.91
C THR A 47 12.50 3.23 17.08
N PRO A 48 11.96 3.15 18.32
CA PRO A 48 10.52 3.34 18.54
C PRO A 48 10.01 4.69 18.02
N THR A 49 10.80 5.75 18.16
CA THR A 49 10.46 7.08 17.61
C THR A 49 10.38 7.05 16.08
N GLY A 50 11.34 6.39 15.41
CA GLY A 50 11.31 6.23 13.96
C GLY A 50 10.08 5.45 13.51
N ALA A 51 9.81 4.30 14.14
CA ALA A 51 8.64 3.47 13.85
C ALA A 51 7.32 4.24 14.07
N ALA A 52 7.21 5.04 15.12
CA ALA A 52 6.03 5.86 15.40
C ALA A 52 5.81 6.93 14.32
N LEU A 53 6.86 7.65 13.92
CA LEU A 53 6.78 8.64 12.84
C LEU A 53 6.36 7.99 11.52
N LEU A 54 6.95 6.85 11.19
CA LEU A 54 6.63 6.09 9.98
C LEU A 54 5.19 5.63 9.98
N LYS A 55 4.72 5.03 11.07
CA LYS A 55 3.32 4.58 11.21
C LYS A 55 2.33 5.73 11.05
N TYR A 56 2.69 6.94 11.50
CA TYR A 56 1.84 8.11 11.42
C TYR A 56 1.82 8.77 10.03
N PHE A 57 2.97 8.90 9.36
CA PHE A 57 3.10 9.64 8.10
C PHE A 57 3.07 8.78 6.84
N CYS A 58 3.32 7.47 6.95
CA CYS A 58 3.28 6.55 5.82
C CYS A 58 1.84 6.27 5.41
N GLN A 59 1.54 6.41 4.11
CA GLN A 59 0.27 6.00 3.55
C GLN A 59 0.32 4.55 3.07
N GLU A 60 1.43 4.17 2.44
CA GLU A 60 1.62 2.86 1.82
C GLU A 60 3.08 2.43 1.92
N PHE A 61 3.28 1.13 2.18
CA PHE A 61 4.59 0.49 2.13
C PHE A 61 4.76 -0.24 0.79
N ASP A 62 5.66 0.26 -0.04
CA ASP A 62 5.95 -0.30 -1.37
C ASP A 62 7.42 -0.05 -1.76
N SER A 63 7.88 -0.77 -2.76
CA SER A 63 9.12 -0.50 -3.46
C SER A 63 9.16 0.91 -4.06
N ARG A 64 10.37 1.38 -4.36
CA ARG A 64 10.58 2.71 -4.95
C ARG A 64 9.86 2.80 -6.30
N PRO A 65 8.92 3.74 -6.49
CA PRO A 65 8.26 3.90 -7.78
C PRO A 65 9.23 4.43 -8.84
N VAL A 66 8.92 4.15 -10.11
CA VAL A 66 9.55 4.83 -11.23
C VAL A 66 9.16 6.31 -11.16
N MET A 67 10.15 7.18 -10.96
CA MET A 67 9.93 8.61 -10.74
C MET A 67 11.11 9.45 -11.20
N ARG A 68 10.82 10.69 -11.60
CA ARG A 68 11.81 11.75 -11.83
C ARG A 68 12.05 12.50 -10.54
N VAL A 69 13.12 12.15 -9.83
CA VAL A 69 13.51 12.79 -8.57
C VAL A 69 13.89 14.26 -8.83
N LYS A 70 13.27 15.17 -8.07
CA LYS A 70 13.52 16.62 -8.13
C LYS A 70 14.40 17.10 -6.97
N LYS A 71 14.23 16.50 -5.79
CA LYS A 71 15.00 16.80 -4.57
C LYS A 71 15.24 15.53 -3.77
N THR A 72 16.38 15.50 -3.08
CA THR A 72 16.74 14.42 -2.15
C THR A 72 17.17 15.04 -0.83
N GLY A 73 16.60 14.56 0.26
CA GLY A 73 16.97 14.92 1.63
C GLY A 73 17.53 13.71 2.36
N TYR A 74 18.45 13.96 3.29
CA TYR A 74 19.03 12.93 4.14
C TYR A 74 18.89 13.31 5.61
N GLY A 75 18.40 12.38 6.42
CA GLY A 75 18.39 12.47 7.87
C GLY A 75 19.40 11.48 8.45
N MET A 76 20.41 11.97 9.17
CA MET A 76 21.45 11.13 9.76
C MET A 76 21.02 10.61 11.13
N GLY A 77 21.23 9.31 11.35
CA GLY A 77 21.18 8.71 12.67
C GLY A 77 22.41 9.08 13.49
N LYS A 78 22.31 8.91 14.81
CA LYS A 78 23.42 9.24 15.75
C LYS A 78 24.39 8.08 16.00
N LYS A 79 24.03 6.86 15.58
CA LYS A 79 24.85 5.66 15.81
C LYS A 79 25.74 5.42 14.59
N ASP A 80 26.97 4.97 14.81
CA ASP A 80 27.86 4.58 13.73
C ASP A 80 27.71 3.09 13.42
N PHE A 81 27.62 2.79 12.13
CA PHE A 81 27.63 1.44 11.58
C PHE A 81 28.60 1.42 10.39
N GLU A 82 29.01 0.24 9.93
CA GLU A 82 29.82 0.11 8.70
C GLU A 82 29.07 0.66 7.46
N GLN A 83 27.74 0.58 7.51
CA GLN A 83 26.84 1.12 6.50
C GLN A 83 26.37 2.51 6.91
N ALA A 84 26.02 3.36 5.93
CA ALA A 84 25.51 4.70 6.20
C ALA A 84 24.21 4.65 7.04
N ASN A 85 24.27 5.16 8.27
CA ASN A 85 23.11 5.31 9.14
C ASN A 85 22.27 6.53 8.74
N CYS A 86 21.53 6.43 7.65
CA CYS A 86 20.71 7.55 7.19
C CYS A 86 19.37 7.11 6.62
N ILE A 87 18.38 7.96 6.82
CA ILE A 87 17.12 7.91 6.09
C ILE A 87 17.26 8.86 4.90
N ARG A 88 16.90 8.36 3.72
CA ARG A 88 16.86 9.15 2.49
C ARG A 88 15.42 9.38 2.09
N ALA A 89 15.02 10.64 2.02
CA ALA A 89 13.76 11.07 1.47
C ALA A 89 13.97 11.56 0.03
N MET A 90 13.14 11.11 -0.89
CA MET A 90 13.15 11.57 -2.28
C MET A 90 11.81 12.24 -2.59
N TRP A 91 11.90 13.42 -3.19
CA TRP A 91 10.74 14.18 -3.66
C TRP A 91 10.85 14.33 -5.17
N GLY A 92 9.77 14.03 -5.88
CA GLY A 92 9.75 14.15 -7.33
C GLY A 92 8.41 13.78 -7.91
N GLU A 93 8.38 13.73 -9.23
CA GLU A 93 7.18 13.45 -10.01
C GLU A 93 7.25 12.01 -10.51
N THR A 94 6.18 11.27 -10.30
CA THR A 94 5.89 10.07 -11.09
C THR A 94 5.21 10.54 -12.38
N ASP A 95 5.44 9.89 -13.52
CA ASP A 95 4.73 10.17 -14.78
C ASP A 95 3.28 9.62 -14.71
N GLY A 96 2.59 9.94 -13.61
CA GLY A 96 1.48 9.16 -13.08
C GLY A 96 0.33 8.96 -14.05
N SER A 97 0.03 7.71 -14.33
CA SER A 97 -1.21 7.10 -13.86
C SER A 97 -0.93 5.63 -13.55
N LYS A 98 -1.22 5.16 -12.34
CA LYS A 98 -1.78 3.82 -12.27
C LYS A 98 -3.16 4.00 -12.88
N ASP A 99 -3.35 3.63 -14.14
CA ASP A 99 -4.70 3.60 -14.71
C ASP A 99 -5.52 2.64 -13.86
N SER A 100 -6.36 3.19 -12.99
CA SER A 100 -7.30 2.43 -12.20
C SER A 100 -8.64 2.49 -12.92
N VAL A 101 -9.08 1.34 -13.41
CA VAL A 101 -10.46 1.18 -13.87
C VAL A 101 -11.30 0.71 -12.69
N ILE A 102 -12.43 1.39 -12.47
CA ILE A 102 -13.44 0.95 -11.50
C ILE A 102 -14.42 0.07 -12.26
N GLU A 103 -14.60 -1.16 -11.80
CA GLU A 103 -15.61 -2.07 -12.33
C GLU A 103 -16.82 -2.07 -11.40
N LEU A 104 -17.99 -1.74 -11.93
CA LEU A 104 -19.27 -1.86 -11.25
C LEU A 104 -19.96 -3.12 -11.75
N ARG A 105 -20.65 -3.84 -10.87
CA ARG A 105 -21.30 -5.11 -11.20
C ARG A 105 -22.68 -5.18 -10.58
N CYS A 106 -23.69 -5.55 -11.37
CA CYS A 106 -25.06 -5.70 -10.90
C CYS A 106 -25.72 -6.95 -11.47
N ASN A 107 -26.33 -7.77 -10.61
CA ASN A 107 -27.12 -8.93 -11.02
C ASN A 107 -28.59 -8.53 -11.19
N LEU A 108 -29.16 -8.80 -12.36
CA LEU A 108 -30.53 -8.43 -12.74
C LEU A 108 -31.33 -9.69 -13.15
N ASP A 109 -32.40 -10.04 -12.42
CA ASP A 109 -33.31 -11.16 -12.75
C ASP A 109 -34.78 -10.75 -12.97
N ASP A 110 -35.08 -9.45 -12.92
CA ASP A 110 -36.43 -8.88 -13.04
C ASP A 110 -36.53 -7.74 -14.07
N MET A 111 -35.49 -7.54 -14.88
CA MET A 111 -35.45 -6.52 -15.95
C MET A 111 -35.61 -7.16 -17.33
N THR A 112 -36.29 -6.48 -18.25
CA THR A 112 -36.43 -6.96 -19.63
C THR A 112 -35.15 -6.71 -20.44
N PRO A 113 -34.90 -7.48 -21.52
CA PRO A 113 -33.75 -7.24 -22.40
C PRO A 113 -33.69 -5.81 -22.96
N GLU A 114 -34.83 -5.20 -23.27
CA GLU A 114 -34.92 -3.82 -23.75
C GLU A 114 -34.50 -2.82 -22.66
N GLY A 115 -34.90 -3.06 -21.41
CA GLY A 115 -34.49 -2.24 -20.28
C GLY A 115 -32.99 -2.33 -20.00
N ILE A 116 -32.40 -3.52 -20.16
CA ILE A 116 -30.95 -3.72 -20.07
C ILE A 116 -30.24 -2.97 -21.20
N GLY A 117 -30.73 -3.07 -22.44
CA GLY A 117 -30.17 -2.33 -23.58
C GLY A 117 -30.17 -0.82 -23.36
N PHE A 118 -31.29 -0.26 -22.90
CA PHE A 118 -31.40 1.16 -22.56
C PHE A 118 -30.43 1.57 -21.43
N ALA A 119 -30.28 0.73 -20.40
CA ALA A 119 -29.32 0.99 -19.32
C ALA A 119 -27.87 1.00 -19.82
N MET A 120 -27.50 0.11 -20.75
CA MET A 120 -26.18 0.09 -21.37
C MET A 120 -25.88 1.39 -22.12
N GLU A 121 -26.83 1.89 -22.91
CA GLU A 121 -26.71 3.17 -23.61
C GLU A 121 -26.51 4.33 -22.62
N CYS A 122 -27.33 4.38 -21.57
CA CYS A 122 -27.24 5.41 -20.52
C CYS A 122 -25.88 5.39 -19.79
N LEU A 123 -25.32 4.20 -19.52
CA LEU A 123 -24.02 4.05 -18.85
C LEU A 123 -22.86 4.49 -19.76
N MET A 124 -22.93 4.14 -21.05
CA MET A 124 -21.95 4.61 -22.05
C MET A 124 -22.00 6.14 -22.20
N GLU A 125 -23.19 6.74 -22.28
CA GLU A 125 -23.37 8.20 -22.33
C GLU A 125 -22.87 8.91 -21.06
N ALA A 126 -22.97 8.25 -19.89
CA ALA A 126 -22.44 8.76 -18.63
C ALA A 126 -20.90 8.70 -18.53
N GLY A 127 -20.22 8.13 -19.53
CA GLY A 127 -18.76 8.08 -19.60
C GLY A 127 -18.14 6.78 -19.09
N ALA A 128 -18.89 5.68 -19.04
CA ALA A 128 -18.30 4.36 -18.82
C ALA A 128 -17.25 4.03 -19.90
N LEU A 129 -16.16 3.37 -19.51
CA LEU A 129 -15.10 2.96 -20.44
C LEU A 129 -15.56 1.82 -21.35
N ASP A 130 -16.37 0.91 -20.80
CA ASP A 130 -17.00 -0.21 -21.48
C ASP A 130 -18.23 -0.63 -20.67
N VAL A 131 -19.20 -1.24 -21.34
CA VAL A 131 -20.41 -1.79 -20.70
C VAL A 131 -20.79 -3.08 -21.41
N TYR A 132 -20.95 -4.17 -20.67
CA TYR A 132 -21.28 -5.47 -21.25
C TYR A 132 -22.10 -6.34 -20.29
N THR A 133 -22.62 -7.44 -20.83
CA THR A 133 -23.50 -8.35 -20.08
C THR A 133 -23.04 -9.79 -20.17
N ILE A 134 -23.25 -10.55 -19.09
CA ILE A 134 -23.02 -11.99 -19.03
C ILE A 134 -24.31 -12.69 -18.57
N PRO A 135 -24.79 -13.75 -19.24
CA PRO A 135 -25.91 -14.54 -18.75
C PRO A 135 -25.52 -15.32 -17.49
N VAL A 136 -26.34 -15.24 -16.44
CA VAL A 136 -26.09 -15.89 -15.15
C VAL A 136 -27.34 -16.61 -14.64
N GLY A 137 -27.15 -17.73 -13.93
CA GLY A 137 -28.23 -18.39 -13.19
C GLY A 137 -28.37 -17.80 -11.79
N MET A 138 -29.58 -17.42 -11.39
CA MET A 138 -29.86 -16.79 -10.10
C MET A 138 -30.74 -17.68 -9.20
N LYS A 139 -30.88 -17.29 -7.93
CA LYS A 139 -31.70 -17.99 -6.94
C LYS A 139 -33.13 -18.23 -7.45
N LYS A 140 -33.80 -19.26 -6.95
CA LYS A 140 -35.15 -19.67 -7.42
C LYS A 140 -35.18 -20.06 -8.90
N ASN A 141 -34.05 -20.54 -9.43
CA ASN A 141 -33.91 -21.01 -10.82
C ASN A 141 -34.28 -19.95 -11.86
N ARG A 142 -33.97 -18.68 -11.58
CA ARG A 142 -34.25 -17.56 -12.47
C ARG A 142 -33.07 -17.33 -13.42
N PRO A 143 -33.29 -17.28 -14.75
CA PRO A 143 -32.28 -16.73 -15.63
C PRO A 143 -32.13 -15.23 -15.34
N GLY A 144 -30.90 -14.76 -15.26
CA GLY A 144 -30.58 -13.36 -15.02
C GLY A 144 -29.38 -12.91 -15.85
N VAL A 145 -29.02 -11.65 -15.69
CA VAL A 145 -27.92 -10.99 -16.38
C VAL A 145 -27.03 -10.30 -15.36
N LEU A 146 -25.72 -10.51 -15.45
CA LEU A 146 -24.71 -9.70 -14.79
C LEU A 146 -24.37 -8.54 -15.73
N LEU A 147 -24.73 -7.32 -15.34
CA LEU A 147 -24.37 -6.08 -16.02
C LEU A 147 -23.09 -5.52 -15.41
N MET A 148 -22.14 -5.14 -16.26
CA MET A 148 -20.83 -4.59 -15.89
C MET A 148 -20.48 -3.39 -16.72
#